data_AF-A0A2N9FHK4-F1
#
_entry.id   AF-A0A2N9FHK4-F1
#
_cell.length_a   1.000
_cell.length_b   1.000
_cell.length_c   1.000
_cell.angle_alpha   90.00
_cell.angle_beta   90.00
_cell.angle_gamma   90.00
#
_symmetry.space_group_name_H-M   'P 1'
#
loop_
_entity.id
_entity.type
_entity.pdbx_description
1 polymer ?
#
loop_
_entity_poly.entity_id
_entity_poly.type
_entity_poly.pdbx_seq_one_letter_code
_entity_poly.pdbx_strand_id
1 'polypeptide(L)'
;MAMDGSFSLQFALERFLARCPKLLAFPHVDSLAKKTHMVTEEEVVNVLGEVFLHPNYTIPLMGCFRPIAGKIVDKAVGLLRIVPNLRSNANDTLAEAEEEKVLNEVASVVELYNRAGRGLDLHELACLAFCRTLDLAPFLLGPILNYFKFAPPPFERISLEGKNSELCAQMAPPLLVRVRWKVRL
;
A
#
# COMPACT_ATOMS: atom_id res chain seq x y z
N MET A 1 11.47 13.90 -12.49
CA MET A 1 12.62 14.69 -11.98
C MET A 1 12.11 16.03 -11.49
N ALA A 2 12.55 16.49 -10.30
CA ALA A 2 12.26 17.86 -9.86
C ALA A 2 12.97 18.85 -10.80
N MET A 3 12.29 19.91 -11.22
CA MET A 3 12.76 20.80 -12.30
C MET A 3 14.01 21.62 -11.94
N ASP A 4 14.41 21.62 -10.68
CA ASP A 4 15.58 22.30 -10.12
C ASP A 4 16.75 21.34 -9.83
N GLY A 5 16.58 20.02 -10.04
CA GLY A 5 17.60 19.03 -9.71
C GLY A 5 17.86 18.86 -8.21
N SER A 6 17.03 19.43 -7.32
CA SER A 6 17.29 19.45 -5.88
C SER A 6 16.94 18.15 -5.14
N PHE A 7 16.36 17.17 -5.84
CA PHE A 7 15.95 15.91 -5.21
C PHE A 7 17.15 15.07 -4.77
N SER A 8 17.40 15.05 -3.46
CA SER A 8 18.34 14.12 -2.83
C SER A 8 17.60 12.89 -2.32
N LEU A 9 17.93 11.73 -2.87
CA LEU A 9 17.35 10.45 -2.47
C LEU A 9 17.63 10.13 -0.99
N GLN A 10 18.86 10.40 -0.54
CA GLN A 10 19.28 10.19 0.84
C GLN A 10 18.47 11.06 1.80
N PHE A 11 18.33 12.35 1.51
CA PHE A 11 17.55 13.26 2.35
C PHE A 11 16.05 12.92 2.35
N ALA A 12 15.51 12.45 1.23
CA ALA A 12 14.14 11.96 1.16
C ALA A 12 13.94 10.72 2.04
N LEU A 13 14.90 9.79 2.05
CA LEU A 13 14.88 8.60 2.91
C LEU A 13 14.98 8.97 4.38
N GLU A 14 15.91 9.83 4.77
CA GLU A 14 16.05 10.31 6.15
C GLU A 14 14.75 10.97 6.63
N ARG A 15 14.16 11.87 5.82
CA ARG A 15 12.89 12.51 6.15
C ARG A 15 11.74 11.51 6.27
N PHE A 16 11.68 10.50 5.41
CA PHE A 16 10.66 9.46 5.46
C PHE A 16 10.78 8.62 6.73
N LEU A 17 11.99 8.19 7.09
CA LEU A 17 12.24 7.38 8.29
C LEU A 17 12.04 8.18 9.58
N ALA A 18 12.36 9.48 9.59
CA ALA A 18 12.04 10.36 10.70
C ALA A 18 10.52 10.49 10.94
N ARG A 19 9.70 10.43 9.88
CA ARG A 19 8.23 10.43 9.96
C ARG A 19 7.65 9.06 10.29
N CYS A 20 8.35 7.99 9.90
CA CYS A 20 7.92 6.61 10.01
C CYS A 20 8.95 5.76 10.78
N PRO A 21 9.28 6.09 12.06
CA PRO A 21 10.39 5.45 12.77
C PRO A 21 10.19 3.96 13.01
N LYS A 22 8.94 3.49 13.05
CA LYS A 22 8.61 2.06 13.16
C LYS A 22 9.19 1.22 12.03
N LEU A 23 9.44 1.81 10.85
CA LEU A 23 10.05 1.09 9.73
C LEU A 23 11.49 0.63 10.00
N LEU A 24 12.19 1.29 10.94
CA LEU A 24 13.55 0.89 11.34
C LEU A 24 13.58 -0.43 12.11
N ALA A 25 12.43 -0.95 12.55
CA ALA A 25 12.35 -2.30 13.10
C ALA A 25 12.58 -3.38 12.02
N PHE A 26 12.45 -3.04 10.74
CA PHE A 26 12.59 -3.97 9.63
C PHE A 26 14.03 -4.04 9.11
N PRO A 27 14.68 -5.23 9.09
CA PRO A 27 16.10 -5.35 8.76
C PRO A 27 16.52 -4.79 7.39
N HIS A 28 15.67 -4.90 6.37
CA HIS A 28 15.97 -4.39 5.02
C HIS A 28 15.81 -2.87 4.91
N VAL A 29 14.96 -2.26 5.76
CA VAL A 29 14.87 -0.79 5.85
C VAL A 29 16.02 -0.24 6.68
N ASP A 30 16.33 -0.89 7.81
CA ASP A 30 17.45 -0.50 8.66
C ASP A 30 18.80 -0.62 7.94
N SER A 31 19.00 -1.68 7.14
CA SER A 31 20.20 -1.83 6.32
C SER A 31 20.31 -0.78 5.22
N LEU A 32 19.17 -0.39 4.62
CA LEU A 32 19.11 0.71 3.65
C LEU A 32 19.45 2.05 4.32
N ALA A 33 18.98 2.28 5.55
CA ALA A 33 19.20 3.51 6.30
C ALA A 33 20.65 3.67 6.79
N LYS A 34 21.29 2.58 7.22
CA LYS A 34 22.67 2.57 7.76
C LYS A 34 23.76 2.52 6.69
N LYS A 35 23.37 2.52 5.42
CA LYS A 35 24.29 2.36 4.31
C LYS A 35 25.26 3.54 4.23
N THR A 36 26.56 3.23 4.30
CA THR A 36 27.63 4.24 4.29
C THR A 36 27.96 4.77 2.89
N HIS A 37 27.62 4.03 1.83
CA HIS A 37 27.74 4.47 0.44
C HIS A 37 26.45 5.04 -0.12
N MET A 38 26.53 5.71 -1.27
CA MET A 38 25.36 6.30 -1.93
C MET A 38 24.28 5.25 -2.15
N VAL A 39 23.12 5.49 -1.56
CA VAL A 39 21.89 4.72 -1.77
C VAL A 39 21.44 4.90 -3.20
N THR A 40 21.13 3.81 -3.90
CA THR A 40 20.65 3.86 -5.28
C THR A 40 19.13 3.97 -5.35
N GLU A 41 18.62 4.51 -6.46
CA GLU A 41 17.18 4.62 -6.68
C GLU A 41 16.52 3.25 -6.73
N GLU A 42 17.18 2.26 -7.35
CA GLU A 42 16.68 0.89 -7.48
C GLU A 42 16.52 0.22 -6.11
N GLU A 43 17.46 0.42 -5.19
CA GLU A 43 17.40 -0.13 -3.84
C GLU A 43 16.23 0.46 -3.04
N VAL A 44 16.04 1.77 -3.13
CA VAL A 44 14.92 2.47 -2.50
C VAL A 44 13.60 2.00 -3.09
N VAL A 45 13.50 1.91 -4.42
CA VAL A 45 12.28 1.45 -5.09
C VAL A 45 11.93 0.01 -4.70
N ASN A 46 12.93 -0.87 -4.60
CA ASN A 46 12.70 -2.25 -4.19
C ASN A 46 12.13 -2.35 -2.77
N VAL A 47 12.74 -1.65 -1.81
CA VAL A 47 12.28 -1.65 -0.40
C VAL A 47 10.94 -0.94 -0.26
N LEU A 48 10.80 0.25 -0.81
CA LEU A 48 9.60 1.06 -0.63
C LEU A 48 8.39 0.54 -1.41
N GLY A 49 8.60 -0.22 -2.48
CA GLY A 49 7.53 -0.92 -3.19
C GLY A 49 6.81 -1.95 -2.32
N GLU A 50 7.51 -2.61 -1.39
CA GLU A 50 6.94 -3.56 -0.44
C GLU A 50 6.11 -2.87 0.66
N VAL A 51 6.57 -1.68 1.06
CA VAL A 51 5.97 -0.84 2.11
C VAL A 51 4.77 -0.02 1.61
N PHE A 52 4.71 0.25 0.30
CA PHE A 52 3.80 1.22 -0.31
C PHE A 52 2.31 1.01 0.04
N LEU A 53 1.87 -0.25 0.10
CA LEU A 53 0.48 -0.61 0.38
C LEU A 53 0.09 -0.50 1.86
N HIS A 54 1.06 -0.25 2.74
CA HIS A 54 0.78 -0.16 4.17
C HIS A 54 -0.01 1.13 4.49
N PRO A 55 -1.17 1.03 5.16
CA PRO A 55 -2.07 2.18 5.39
C PRO A 55 -1.44 3.37 6.10
N ASN A 56 -0.40 3.14 6.91
CA ASN A 56 0.28 4.20 7.66
C ASN A 56 1.43 4.86 6.87
N TYR A 57 1.89 4.27 5.76
CA TYR A 57 3.13 4.69 5.11
C TYR A 57 2.92 5.25 3.70
N THR A 58 1.80 4.96 3.02
CA THR A 58 1.53 5.47 1.67
C THR A 58 1.63 7.01 1.57
N ILE A 59 0.96 7.75 2.46
CA ILE A 59 0.94 9.22 2.42
C ILE A 59 2.35 9.80 2.70
N PRO A 60 3.05 9.42 3.80
CA PRO A 60 4.41 9.89 4.03
C PRO A 60 5.39 9.54 2.89
N LEU A 61 5.27 8.34 2.32
CA LEU A 61 6.09 7.87 1.20
C LEU A 61 5.89 8.77 -0.01
N MET A 62 4.63 9.00 -0.39
CA MET A 62 4.29 9.83 -1.55
C MET A 62 4.75 11.28 -1.36
N GLY A 63 4.69 11.79 -0.14
CA GLY A 63 5.20 13.12 0.19
C GLY A 63 6.73 13.26 0.09
N CYS A 64 7.49 12.21 0.41
CA CYS A 64 8.96 12.25 0.37
C CYS A 64 9.55 11.87 -0.98
N PHE A 65 8.89 10.96 -1.71
CA PHE A 65 9.44 10.33 -2.91
C PHE A 65 8.67 10.66 -4.19
N ARG A 66 7.87 11.74 -4.20
CA ARG A 66 7.12 12.18 -5.37
C ARG A 66 7.92 12.16 -6.69
N PRO A 67 9.21 12.57 -6.75
CA PRO A 67 9.99 12.54 -7.98
C PRO A 67 10.24 11.15 -8.58
N ILE A 68 10.21 10.10 -7.76
CA ILE A 68 10.44 8.70 -8.16
C ILE A 68 9.20 7.81 -7.91
N ALA A 69 8.08 8.40 -7.49
CA ALA A 69 6.89 7.67 -7.05
C ALA A 69 6.32 6.76 -8.14
N GLY A 70 6.49 7.11 -9.42
CA GLY A 70 6.12 6.23 -10.54
C GLY A 70 6.80 4.86 -10.44
N LYS A 71 8.12 4.83 -10.21
CA LYS A 71 8.86 3.56 -10.08
C LYS A 71 8.43 2.75 -8.86
N ILE A 72 8.09 3.43 -7.75
CA ILE A 72 7.58 2.77 -6.53
C ILE A 72 6.21 2.14 -6.79
N VAL A 73 5.30 2.88 -7.43
CA VAL A 73 3.98 2.37 -7.82
C VAL A 73 4.11 1.21 -8.79
N ASP A 74 4.96 1.32 -9.82
CA ASP A 74 5.21 0.23 -10.78
C ASP A 74 5.75 -1.02 -10.10
N LYS A 75 6.67 -0.87 -9.13
CA LYS A 75 7.17 -1.98 -8.31
C LYS A 75 6.03 -2.63 -7.51
N ALA A 76 5.21 -1.84 -6.83
CA ALA A 76 4.07 -2.36 -6.06
C ALA A 76 3.04 -3.08 -6.95
N VAL A 77 2.74 -2.53 -8.13
CA VAL A 77 1.86 -3.18 -9.13
C VAL A 77 2.47 -4.49 -9.63
N GLY A 78 3.80 -4.55 -9.82
CA GLY A 78 4.51 -5.78 -10.15
C GLY A 78 4.38 -6.86 -9.06
N LEU A 79 4.49 -6.47 -7.79
CA LEU A 79 4.27 -7.38 -6.65
C LEU A 79 2.81 -7.85 -6.57
N LEU A 80 1.84 -6.99 -6.87
CA LEU A 80 0.43 -7.39 -6.89
C LEU A 80 0.11 -8.35 -8.04
N ARG A 81 0.82 -8.27 -9.17
CA ARG A 81 0.59 -9.12 -10.34
C ARG A 81 0.93 -10.59 -10.10
N ILE A 82 1.88 -10.87 -9.21
CA ILE A 82 2.27 -12.24 -8.87
C ILE A 82 1.32 -12.90 -7.86
N VAL A 83 0.35 -12.15 -7.32
CA VAL A 83 -0.67 -12.70 -6.40
C VAL A 83 -1.68 -13.51 -7.22
N PRO A 84 -1.89 -14.81 -6.92
CA PRO A 84 -2.70 -15.70 -7.75
C PRO A 84 -4.20 -15.37 -7.71
N ASN A 85 -4.69 -14.80 -6.61
CA ASN A 85 -6.10 -14.44 -6.45
C ASN A 85 -6.24 -13.14 -5.67
N LEU A 86 -6.84 -12.13 -6.28
CA LEU A 86 -7.18 -10.84 -5.68
C LEU A 86 -8.69 -10.63 -5.48
N ARG A 87 -9.50 -11.63 -5.81
CA ARG A 87 -10.98 -11.53 -5.86
C ARG A 87 -11.68 -12.12 -4.64
N SER A 88 -11.01 -12.98 -3.89
CA SER A 88 -11.57 -13.60 -2.70
C SER A 88 -10.53 -13.80 -1.60
N ASN A 89 -11.03 -14.03 -0.39
CA ASN A 89 -10.25 -14.47 0.75
C ASN A 89 -10.46 -15.98 0.96
N ALA A 90 -9.44 -16.67 1.47
CA ALA A 90 -9.59 -17.99 2.05
C ALA A 90 -10.48 -17.93 3.31
N ASN A 91 -11.18 -19.01 3.62
CA ASN A 91 -12.17 -19.05 4.72
C ASN A 91 -11.54 -19.00 6.14
N ASP A 92 -10.21 -18.97 6.26
CA ASP A 92 -9.52 -18.88 7.55
C ASP A 92 -9.52 -17.43 8.05
N THR A 93 -10.49 -17.17 8.92
CA THR A 93 -10.70 -15.90 9.61
C THR A 93 -9.64 -15.74 10.71
N LEU A 94 -8.48 -15.18 10.36
CA LEU A 94 -7.66 -14.49 11.35
C LEU A 94 -8.49 -13.31 11.88
N ALA A 95 -8.65 -13.22 13.20
CA ALA A 95 -9.45 -12.18 13.81
C ALA A 95 -8.86 -10.79 13.49
N GLU A 96 -9.71 -9.81 13.20
CA GLU A 96 -9.31 -8.43 12.81
C GLU A 96 -8.30 -7.77 13.77
N ALA A 97 -8.29 -8.19 15.04
CA ALA A 97 -7.34 -7.72 16.06
C ALA A 97 -5.91 -8.26 15.89
N GLU A 98 -5.75 -9.45 15.31
CA GLU A 98 -4.44 -10.03 15.00
C GLU A 98 -3.84 -9.36 13.75
N GLU A 99 -4.68 -8.91 12.81
CA GLU A 99 -4.24 -8.21 11.60
C GLU A 99 -3.53 -6.89 11.89
N GLU A 100 -4.04 -6.09 12.83
CA GLU A 100 -3.42 -4.82 13.21
C GLU A 100 -2.06 -5.03 13.87
N LYS A 101 -1.90 -6.13 14.62
CA LYS A 101 -0.62 -6.52 15.20
C LYS A 101 0.37 -6.98 14.13
N VAL A 102 -0.10 -7.81 13.19
CA VAL A 102 0.73 -8.38 12.12
C VAL A 102 1.14 -7.33 11.08
N LEU A 103 0.28 -6.37 10.75
CA LEU A 103 0.62 -5.21 9.90
C LEU A 103 1.73 -4.35 10.50
N ASN A 104 1.80 -4.26 11.84
CA ASN A 104 2.89 -3.54 12.52
C ASN A 104 4.23 -4.31 12.50
N GLU A 105 4.21 -5.61 12.18
CA GLU A 105 5.35 -6.52 12.27
C GLU A 105 5.91 -6.97 10.91
N VAL A 106 5.30 -6.56 9.79
CA VAL A 106 5.74 -6.98 8.45
C VAL A 106 5.94 -5.80 7.51
N ALA A 107 7.04 -5.83 6.76
CA ALA A 107 7.35 -4.78 5.78
C ALA A 107 6.71 -5.01 4.41
N SER A 108 6.55 -6.27 3.98
CA SER A 108 5.88 -6.64 2.73
C SER A 108 4.42 -6.98 2.97
N VAL A 109 3.55 -5.99 2.78
CA VAL A 109 2.08 -6.17 2.90
C VAL A 109 1.57 -7.19 1.88
N VAL A 110 2.14 -7.20 0.68
CA VAL A 110 1.75 -8.13 -0.39
C VAL A 110 2.02 -9.58 0.03
N GLU A 111 3.24 -9.86 0.50
CA GLU A 111 3.62 -11.22 0.90
C GLU A 111 2.76 -11.73 2.07
N LEU A 112 2.53 -10.86 3.06
CA LEU A 112 1.72 -11.17 4.22
C LEU A 112 0.31 -11.62 3.83
N TYR A 113 -0.41 -10.78 3.06
CA TYR A 113 -1.78 -11.07 2.69
C TYR A 113 -1.88 -12.23 1.70
N ASN A 114 -0.91 -12.35 0.78
CA ASN A 114 -0.84 -13.47 -0.13
C ASN A 114 -0.68 -14.80 0.62
N ARG A 115 0.22 -14.86 1.61
CA ARG A 115 0.44 -16.05 2.43
C ARG A 115 -0.78 -16.41 3.29
N ALA A 116 -1.51 -15.40 3.76
CA ALA A 116 -2.76 -15.58 4.48
C ALA A 116 -3.96 -15.94 3.58
N GLY A 117 -3.77 -15.98 2.25
CA GLY A 117 -4.86 -16.23 1.30
C GLY A 117 -5.91 -15.10 1.26
N ARG A 118 -5.54 -13.88 1.67
CA ARG A 118 -6.43 -12.73 1.82
C ARG A 118 -6.36 -11.78 0.63
N GLY A 119 -6.64 -12.34 -0.54
CA GLY A 119 -6.52 -11.64 -1.82
C GLY A 119 -7.41 -10.41 -1.95
N LEU A 120 -8.67 -10.53 -1.51
CA LEU A 120 -9.63 -9.43 -1.59
C LEU A 120 -9.27 -8.29 -0.63
N ASP A 121 -8.80 -8.61 0.58
CA ASP A 121 -8.37 -7.58 1.53
C ASP A 121 -7.12 -6.84 1.03
N LEU A 122 -6.18 -7.56 0.41
CA LEU A 122 -5.02 -6.95 -0.24
C LEU A 122 -5.44 -6.04 -1.40
N HIS A 123 -6.43 -6.45 -2.20
CA HIS A 123 -6.98 -5.62 -3.27
C HIS A 123 -7.57 -4.32 -2.72
N GLU A 124 -8.31 -4.38 -1.61
CA GLU A 124 -8.88 -3.20 -0.97
C GLU A 124 -7.80 -2.26 -0.41
N LEU A 125 -6.73 -2.82 0.19
CA LEU A 125 -5.56 -2.04 0.59
C LEU A 125 -4.88 -1.37 -0.60
N ALA A 126 -4.76 -2.07 -1.73
CA ALA A 126 -4.24 -1.51 -2.96
C ALA A 126 -5.10 -0.35 -3.47
N CYS A 127 -6.43 -0.53 -3.52
CA CYS A 127 -7.35 0.56 -3.87
C CYS A 127 -7.20 1.77 -2.95
N LEU A 128 -7.12 1.57 -1.64
CA LEU A 128 -6.93 2.65 -0.67
C LEU A 128 -5.60 3.40 -0.90
N ALA A 129 -4.51 2.66 -1.12
CA ALA A 129 -3.20 3.25 -1.40
C ALA A 129 -3.21 4.04 -2.72
N PHE A 130 -3.86 3.51 -3.77
CA PHE A 130 -3.98 4.19 -5.05
C PHE A 130 -4.85 5.44 -4.99
N CYS A 131 -5.97 5.44 -4.27
CA CYS A 131 -6.77 6.64 -4.05
C CYS A 131 -5.92 7.77 -3.43
N ARG A 132 -5.24 7.49 -2.32
CA ARG A 132 -4.35 8.45 -1.64
C ARG A 132 -3.21 8.93 -2.54
N THR A 133 -2.70 8.04 -3.39
CA THR A 133 -1.65 8.34 -4.35
C THR A 133 -2.14 9.31 -5.41
N LEU A 134 -3.36 9.11 -5.94
CA LEU A 134 -3.96 10.02 -6.92
C LEU A 134 -4.29 11.38 -6.32
N ASP A 135 -4.72 11.43 -5.06
CA ASP A 135 -4.97 12.68 -4.35
C ASP A 135 -3.69 13.54 -4.25
N LEU A 136 -2.52 12.91 -4.04
CA LEU A 136 -1.23 13.58 -3.88
C LEU A 136 -0.47 13.79 -5.20
N ALA A 137 -0.66 12.89 -6.17
CA ALA A 137 0.08 12.80 -7.40
C ALA A 137 -0.79 12.30 -8.57
N PRO A 138 -1.69 13.14 -9.11
CA PRO A 138 -2.63 12.75 -10.17
C PRO A 138 -1.96 12.21 -11.44
N PHE A 139 -0.71 12.59 -11.71
CA PHE A 139 0.06 12.09 -12.86
C PHE A 139 0.35 10.58 -12.81
N LEU A 140 0.10 9.92 -11.67
CA LEU A 140 0.25 8.46 -11.50
C LEU A 140 -0.98 7.66 -11.93
N LEU A 141 -1.99 8.31 -12.52
CA LEU A 141 -3.17 7.64 -13.06
C LEU A 141 -2.83 6.52 -14.06
N GLY A 142 -1.91 6.77 -15.00
CA GLY A 142 -1.50 5.77 -15.99
C GLY A 142 -0.94 4.48 -15.35
N PRO A 143 0.10 4.56 -14.50
CA PRO A 143 0.61 3.43 -13.73
C PRO A 143 -0.47 2.69 -12.94
N ILE A 144 -1.38 3.42 -12.26
CA ILE A 144 -2.46 2.82 -11.47
C ILE A 144 -3.45 2.07 -12.37
N LEU A 145 -3.80 2.60 -13.53
CA LEU A 145 -4.68 1.90 -14.48
C LEU A 145 -4.08 0.58 -14.98
N ASN A 146 -2.75 0.42 -14.97
CA ASN A 146 -2.12 -0.86 -15.32
C ASN A 146 -2.40 -1.97 -14.31
N TYR A 147 -2.72 -1.63 -13.06
CA TYR A 147 -3.15 -2.60 -12.05
C TYR A 147 -4.52 -3.21 -12.40
N PHE A 148 -5.48 -2.37 -12.76
CA PHE A 148 -6.85 -2.78 -13.07
C PHE A 148 -6.99 -3.54 -14.41
N LYS A 149 -5.90 -3.72 -15.16
CA LYS A 149 -5.86 -4.63 -16.31
C LYS A 149 -5.95 -6.10 -15.91
N PHE A 150 -5.56 -6.45 -14.68
CA PHE A 150 -5.60 -7.81 -14.16
C PHE A 150 -6.34 -7.95 -12.83
N ALA A 151 -6.43 -6.87 -12.05
CA ALA A 151 -7.17 -6.84 -10.80
C ALA A 151 -8.68 -6.72 -11.02
N PRO A 152 -9.51 -7.11 -10.04
CA PRO A 152 -10.93 -6.81 -10.04
C PRO A 152 -11.22 -5.30 -10.00
N PRO A 153 -12.47 -4.88 -10.31
CA PRO A 153 -12.88 -3.49 -10.11
C PRO A 153 -12.86 -3.14 -8.62
N PRO A 154 -12.62 -1.86 -8.28
CA PRO A 154 -12.68 -1.43 -6.88
C PRO A 154 -14.06 -1.70 -6.29
N PHE A 155 -14.11 -2.00 -4.98
CA PHE A 155 -15.33 -2.30 -4.24
C PHE A 155 -16.06 -3.58 -4.71
N GLU A 156 -15.32 -4.58 -5.21
CA GLU A 156 -15.89 -5.88 -5.62
C GLU A 156 -16.73 -6.53 -4.52
N ARG A 157 -16.35 -6.39 -3.24
CA ARG A 157 -17.13 -6.87 -2.09
C ARG A 157 -18.55 -6.31 -2.04
N ILE A 158 -18.71 -5.00 -2.25
CA ILE A 158 -20.03 -4.33 -2.26
C ILE A 158 -20.88 -4.85 -3.43
N SER A 159 -20.24 -5.12 -4.57
CA SER A 159 -20.91 -5.66 -5.75
C SER A 159 -21.35 -7.12 -5.58
N LEU A 160 -20.64 -7.89 -4.75
CA LEU A 160 -20.97 -9.27 -4.41
C LEU A 160 -22.08 -9.34 -3.36
N GLU A 161 -22.01 -8.52 -2.31
CA GLU A 161 -23.04 -8.45 -1.26
C GLU A 161 -24.39 -7.97 -1.78
N GLY A 162 -24.40 -7.03 -2.74
CA GLY A 162 -25.63 -6.58 -3.40
C GLY A 162 -26.37 -7.65 -4.21
N LYS A 163 -25.71 -8.78 -4.54
CA LYS A 163 -26.35 -9.93 -5.20
C LYS A 163 -26.96 -10.93 -4.21
N ASN A 164 -26.62 -10.83 -2.93
CA ASN A 164 -27.12 -11.70 -1.85
C ASN A 164 -28.21 -10.99 -1.03
N SER A 165 -29.08 -10.20 -1.68
CA SER A 165 -30.02 -9.27 -1.03
C SER A 165 -31.23 -9.93 -0.34
N GLU A 166 -30.97 -10.92 0.52
CA GLU A 166 -31.89 -11.34 1.60
C GLU A 166 -31.29 -11.13 3.00
N LEU A 167 -30.01 -10.76 3.13
CA LEU A 167 -29.36 -10.54 4.43
C LEU A 167 -29.14 -9.05 4.79
N CYS A 168 -29.54 -8.12 3.92
CA CYS A 168 -29.20 -6.70 3.99
C CYS A 168 -30.02 -5.87 5.01
N ALA A 169 -30.55 -6.48 6.06
CA ALA A 169 -31.28 -5.76 7.12
C ALA A 169 -30.54 -5.69 8.46
N GLN A 170 -29.42 -6.41 8.66
CA GLN A 170 -28.81 -6.50 10.00
C GLN A 170 -27.34 -6.13 10.12
N MET A 171 -26.58 -5.96 9.04
CA MET A 171 -25.16 -5.58 9.15
C MET A 171 -24.76 -4.55 8.11
N ALA A 172 -24.86 -3.27 8.48
CA ALA A 172 -24.02 -2.22 7.92
C ALA A 172 -23.82 -1.12 8.97
N PRO A 173 -22.59 -0.61 9.24
CA PRO A 173 -21.27 -1.06 8.77
C PRO A 173 -20.10 -0.96 9.82
N PRO A 174 -19.01 -1.73 9.69
CA PRO A 174 -17.70 -1.31 10.22
C PRO A 174 -16.82 -0.60 9.16
N LEU A 175 -16.98 -0.91 7.86
CA LEU A 175 -16.04 -0.42 6.83
C LEU A 175 -16.29 1.03 6.38
N LEU A 176 -17.56 1.47 6.31
CA LEU A 176 -17.88 2.88 6.01
C LEU A 176 -17.49 3.85 7.14
N VAL A 177 -17.32 3.35 8.37
CA VAL A 177 -16.79 4.16 9.48
C VAL A 177 -15.29 4.42 9.27
N ARG A 178 -14.53 3.48 8.70
CA ARG A 178 -13.07 3.61 8.55
C ARG A 178 -12.63 4.66 7.51
N VAL A 179 -13.50 5.02 6.56
CA VAL A 179 -13.25 6.10 5.58
C VAL A 179 -13.53 7.49 6.17
N ARG A 180 -14.32 7.58 7.24
CA ARG A 180 -14.86 8.86 7.74
C ARG A 180 -14.02 9.55 8.82
N TRP A 181 -13.02 8.89 9.41
CA TRP A 181 -12.24 9.46 10.54
C TRP A 181 -10.85 9.99 10.18
N LYS A 182 -10.43 9.97 8.91
CA LYS A 182 -9.11 10.49 8.50
C LYS A 182 -9.14 11.46 7.31
N VAL A 183 -10.29 12.10 7.05
CA VAL A 183 -10.35 13.33 6.26
C VAL A 183 -10.69 14.47 7.22
N ARG A 184 -9.67 14.96 7.92
CA ARG A 184 -9.70 16.30 8.50
C ARG A 184 -8.35 16.92 8.13
N LEU A 185 -8.44 17.99 7.36
CA LEU A 185 -7.37 18.87 6.88
C LEU A 185 -6.36 19.19 8.00
#